data_AF-A0A958DE41-F1
#
_entry.id   AF-A0A958DE41-F1
#
_cell.length_a   1.000
_cell.length_b   1.000
_cell.length_c   1.000
_cell.angle_alpha   90.00
_cell.angle_beta   90.00
_cell.angle_gamma   90.00
#
_symmetry.space_group_name_H-M   'P 1'
#
loop_
_entity.id
_entity.type
_entity.pdbx_description
1 polymer ?
#
loop_
_entity_poly.entity_id
_entity_poly.type
_entity_poly.pdbx_seq_one_letter_code
_entity_poly.pdbx_strand_id
1 'polypeptide(L)'
;MQIIEETLSRVKAGAGVSFNNLSVIPLVAANGAEPDYLTLDEALARGNVRVTETSEAGDVPELRLENLGEQPVLLLDGEELVGAKQNRVLNLTILAPAKS
;
A
#
# COMPACT_ATOMS: atom_id res chain seq x y z
N MET A 1 -18.90 -10.10 -11.34
CA MET A 1 -18.78 -11.41 -10.66
C MET A 1 -17.80 -12.33 -11.39
N GLN A 2 -17.89 -12.45 -12.72
CA GLN A 2 -16.98 -13.25 -13.55
C GLN A 2 -15.48 -13.01 -13.30
N ILE A 3 -15.02 -11.76 -13.21
CA ILE A 3 -13.59 -11.47 -12.99
C ILE A 3 -13.06 -11.98 -11.64
N ILE A 4 -13.89 -11.99 -10.60
CA ILE A 4 -13.52 -12.49 -9.27
C ILE A 4 -13.40 -14.02 -9.34
N GLU A 5 -14.37 -14.69 -9.94
CA GLU A 5 -14.36 -16.15 -10.11
C GLU A 5 -13.17 -16.61 -10.97
N GLU A 6 -12.92 -15.94 -12.09
CA GLU A 6 -11.77 -16.23 -12.95
C GLU A 6 -10.45 -16.02 -12.23
N THR A 7 -10.32 -14.96 -11.43
CA THR A 7 -9.10 -14.68 -10.65
C THR A 7 -8.89 -15.76 -9.59
N LEU A 8 -9.92 -16.06 -8.79
CA LEU A 8 -9.84 -17.06 -7.73
C LEU A 8 -9.60 -18.48 -8.27
N SER A 9 -10.11 -18.80 -9.47
CA SER A 9 -9.87 -20.11 -10.11
C SER A 9 -8.40 -20.36 -10.45
N ARG A 10 -7.59 -19.30 -10.55
CA ARG A 10 -6.15 -19.35 -10.85
C ARG A 10 -5.27 -19.34 -9.60
N VAL A 11 -5.87 -19.11 -8.43
CA VAL A 11 -5.17 -19.09 -7.15
C VAL A 11 -5.16 -20.49 -6.54
N LYS A 12 -4.00 -20.91 -6.02
CA LYS A 12 -3.83 -22.15 -5.28
C LYS A 12 -3.29 -21.86 -3.89
N ALA A 13 -3.77 -22.59 -2.90
CA ALA A 13 -3.13 -22.62 -1.59
C ALA A 13 -1.76 -23.30 -1.71
N GLY A 14 -0.71 -22.63 -1.25
CA GLY A 14 0.62 -23.21 -1.12
C GLY A 14 0.77 -24.01 0.17
N ALA A 15 2.01 -24.44 0.44
CA ALA A 15 2.32 -25.12 1.70
C ALA A 15 2.15 -24.15 2.87
N GLY A 16 1.34 -24.55 3.85
CA GLY A 16 1.16 -23.77 5.08
C GLY A 16 2.41 -23.77 5.94
N VAL A 17 2.67 -22.66 6.60
CA VAL A 17 3.72 -22.51 7.62
C VAL A 17 3.05 -22.22 8.95
N SER A 18 3.39 -22.98 9.98
CA SER A 18 2.82 -22.84 11.32
C SER A 18 3.92 -22.53 12.34
N PHE A 19 3.64 -21.60 13.24
CA PHE A 19 4.48 -21.30 14.40
C PHE A 19 3.58 -20.97 15.60
N ASN A 20 3.74 -21.71 16.70
CA ASN A 20 2.85 -21.66 17.87
C ASN A 20 1.36 -21.75 17.47
N ASN A 21 0.57 -20.72 17.80
CA ASN A 21 -0.85 -20.61 17.51
C ASN A 21 -1.17 -19.87 16.21
N LEU A 22 -0.16 -19.60 15.35
CA LEU A 22 -0.34 -18.94 14.05
C LEU A 22 -0.02 -19.90 12.91
N SER A 23 -0.92 -19.98 11.93
CA SER A 23 -0.71 -20.71 10.67
C SER A 23 -0.97 -19.78 9.49
N VAL A 24 -0.04 -19.73 8.55
CA VAL A 24 -0.13 -18.92 7.34
C VAL A 24 -0.18 -19.86 6.15
N ILE A 25 -1.22 -19.74 5.32
CA ILE A 25 -1.36 -20.48 4.07
C ILE A 25 -1.23 -19.48 2.93
N PRO A 26 -0.13 -19.49 2.17
CA PRO A 26 0.05 -18.54 1.09
C PRO A 26 -0.92 -18.84 -0.05
N LEU A 27 -1.48 -17.79 -0.64
CA LEU A 27 -2.27 -17.88 -1.87
C LEU A 27 -1.35 -17.53 -3.05
N VAL A 28 -1.15 -18.49 -3.96
CA VAL A 28 -0.19 -18.38 -5.06
C VAL A 28 -0.93 -18.46 -6.40
N ALA A 29 -0.63 -17.55 -7.32
CA ALA A 29 -1.11 -17.60 -8.70
C ALA A 29 0.08 -17.80 -9.65
N ALA A 30 -0.07 -18.68 -10.65
CA ALA A 30 1.03 -19.04 -11.56
C ALA A 30 1.51 -17.88 -12.45
N ASN A 31 0.64 -16.92 -12.76
CA ASN A 31 0.91 -15.75 -13.60
C ASN A 31 0.37 -14.49 -12.91
N GLY A 32 0.87 -14.17 -11.70
CA GLY A 32 0.56 -12.90 -11.07
C GLY A 32 1.10 -11.76 -11.94
N ALA A 33 0.22 -10.86 -12.39
CA ALA A 33 0.68 -9.60 -12.95
C ALA A 33 1.26 -8.76 -11.81
N GLU A 34 2.36 -8.06 -12.07
CA GLU A 34 2.79 -7.02 -11.15
C GLU A 34 1.66 -5.99 -11.01
N PRO A 35 1.37 -5.52 -9.79
CA PRO A 35 0.38 -4.46 -9.62
C PRO A 35 0.82 -3.22 -10.41
N ASP A 36 -0.12 -2.59 -11.10
CA ASP A 36 0.14 -1.33 -11.81
C ASP A 36 0.10 -0.12 -10.86
N TYR A 37 0.81 -0.24 -9.74
CA TYR A 37 1.00 0.78 -8.72
C TYR A 37 2.27 0.48 -7.91
N LEU A 38 2.77 1.50 -7.21
CA LEU A 38 3.84 1.37 -6.23
C LEU A 38 3.27 1.37 -4.82
N THR A 39 3.91 0.70 -3.88
CA THR A 39 3.65 0.95 -2.45
C THR A 39 4.23 2.30 -2.03
N LEU A 40 3.78 2.82 -0.89
CA LEU A 40 4.30 4.07 -0.35
C LEU A 40 5.81 4.00 -0.10
N ASP A 41 6.29 2.92 0.51
CA ASP A 41 7.72 2.64 0.72
C ASP A 41 8.52 2.64 -0.59
N GLU A 42 8.02 1.96 -1.64
CA GLU A 42 8.67 1.94 -2.96
C GLU A 42 8.74 3.33 -3.57
N ALA A 43 7.65 4.11 -3.47
CA ALA A 43 7.57 5.43 -4.05
C ALA A 43 8.44 6.46 -3.31
N LEU A 44 8.54 6.35 -1.98
CA LEU A 44 9.45 7.12 -1.14
C LEU A 44 10.91 6.78 -1.47
N ALA A 45 11.25 5.49 -1.61
CA ALA A 45 12.59 5.05 -1.96
C ALA A 45 13.04 5.56 -3.34
N ARG A 46 12.10 5.72 -4.29
CA ARG A 46 12.36 6.30 -5.61
C ARG A 46 12.45 7.84 -5.59
N GLY A 47 11.96 8.50 -4.53
CA GLY A 47 11.93 9.96 -4.42
C GLY A 47 10.85 10.62 -5.27
N ASN A 48 9.88 9.84 -5.76
CA ASN A 48 8.79 10.30 -6.63
C ASN A 48 7.54 10.70 -5.84
N VAL A 49 7.57 10.63 -4.51
CA VAL A 49 6.46 11.02 -3.64
C VAL A 49 6.96 11.98 -2.57
N ARG A 50 6.11 12.95 -2.23
CA ARG A 50 6.32 13.85 -1.09
C ARG A 50 5.12 13.79 -0.16
N VAL A 51 5.38 13.61 1.12
CA VAL A 51 4.38 13.71 2.19
C VAL A 51 4.67 14.95 3.02
N THR A 52 3.68 15.82 3.21
CA THR A 52 3.78 17.00 4.07
C THR A 52 2.61 17.10 5.03
N GLU A 53 2.82 17.72 6.19
CA GLU A 53 1.75 18.06 7.12
C GLU A 53 1.11 19.38 6.69
N THR A 54 -0.23 19.45 6.65
CA THR A 54 -0.96 20.65 6.19
C THR A 54 -1.32 21.63 7.30
N SER A 55 -1.24 21.22 8.58
CA SER A 55 -1.63 22.08 9.70
C SER A 55 -0.45 22.84 10.33
N GLU A 56 -0.55 24.16 10.43
CA GLU A 56 0.31 24.97 11.31
C GLU A 56 -0.22 25.04 12.76
N ALA A 57 -1.52 24.77 12.98
CA ALA A 57 -2.24 25.12 14.20
C ALA A 57 -2.83 23.93 15.01
N GLY A 58 -2.38 22.70 14.77
CA GLY A 58 -2.44 21.62 15.77
C GLY A 58 -3.76 20.87 16.00
N ASP A 59 -4.89 21.25 15.40
CA ASP A 59 -6.19 20.62 15.72
C ASP A 59 -6.65 19.50 14.77
N VAL A 60 -6.03 19.32 13.59
CA VAL A 60 -6.33 18.19 12.70
C VAL A 60 -5.05 17.63 12.07
N PRO A 61 -4.72 16.34 12.24
CA PRO A 61 -3.51 15.74 11.68
C PRO A 61 -3.73 15.34 10.22
N GLU A 62 -3.86 16.33 9.34
CA GLU A 62 -3.98 16.10 7.89
C GLU A 62 -2.59 15.97 7.24
N LEU A 63 -2.46 14.95 6.39
CA LEU A 63 -1.30 14.72 5.55
C LEU A 63 -1.66 15.05 4.10
N ARG A 64 -0.75 15.73 3.41
CA ARG A 64 -0.80 15.94 1.97
C ARG A 64 0.24 15.04 1.31
N LEU A 65 -0.23 14.21 0.40
CA LEU A 65 0.60 13.40 -0.48
C LEU A 65 0.64 14.07 -1.86
N GLU A 66 1.85 14.24 -2.40
CA GLU A 66 2.07 14.61 -3.79
C GLU A 66 2.79 13.45 -4.50
N ASN A 67 2.09 12.81 -5.43
CA ASN A 67 2.69 11.84 -6.34
C ASN A 67 3.25 12.56 -7.57
N LEU A 68 4.57 12.53 -7.72
CA LEU A 68 5.32 13.14 -8.83
C LEU A 68 5.74 12.08 -9.87
N GLY A 69 5.38 10.81 -9.68
CA GLY A 69 5.72 9.70 -10.56
C GLY A 69 4.65 9.40 -11.62
N GLU A 70 5.02 8.55 -12.56
CA GLU A 70 4.17 8.09 -13.68
C GLU A 70 3.26 6.91 -13.31
N GLN A 71 3.38 6.37 -12.09
CA GLN A 71 2.57 5.25 -11.59
C GLN A 71 1.72 5.70 -10.40
N PRO A 72 0.50 5.13 -10.22
CA PRO A 72 -0.25 5.28 -8.99
C PRO A 72 0.54 4.79 -7.77
N VAL A 73 0.25 5.36 -6.60
CA VAL A 73 0.87 4.96 -5.33
C VAL A 73 -0.23 4.51 -4.37
N LEU A 74 -0.12 3.28 -3.89
CA LEU A 74 -1.00 2.70 -2.89
C LEU A 74 -0.44 2.96 -1.49
N LEU A 75 -1.25 3.60 -0.67
CA LEU A 75 -1.03 3.85 0.74
C LEU A 75 -1.93 2.90 1.51
N LEU A 76 -1.36 2.02 2.33
CA LEU A 76 -2.13 1.03 3.07
C LEU A 76 -2.50 1.53 4.47
N ASP A 77 -3.71 1.22 4.90
CA ASP A 77 -4.11 1.40 6.29
C ASP A 77 -3.21 0.57 7.22
N GLY A 78 -2.79 1.15 8.33
CA GLY A 78 -1.85 0.53 9.27
C GLY A 78 -0.37 0.68 8.90
N GLU A 79 -0.03 1.27 7.75
CA GLU A 79 1.36 1.57 7.37
C GLU A 79 1.92 2.73 8.20
N GLU A 80 3.16 2.60 8.68
CA GLU A 80 3.83 3.63 9.48
C GLU A 80 4.59 4.60 8.58
N LEU A 81 4.27 5.88 8.70
CA LEU A 81 5.03 6.98 8.11
C LEU A 81 6.12 7.43 9.08
N VAL A 82 7.36 7.07 8.76
CA VAL A 82 8.56 7.44 9.51
C VAL A 82 9.26 8.64 8.86
N GLY A 83 9.59 9.67 9.65
CA GLY A 83 10.35 10.83 9.18
C GLY A 83 9.55 12.12 8.90
N ALA A 84 8.23 12.13 9.14
CA ALA A 84 7.45 13.37 9.29
C ALA A 84 7.75 14.05 10.65
N LYS A 85 7.15 15.21 10.97
CA LYS A 85 7.41 15.88 12.27
C LYS A 85 6.99 15.01 13.45
N GLN A 86 6.09 14.04 13.22
CA GLN A 86 5.72 12.96 14.13
C GLN A 86 5.62 11.65 13.33
N ASN A 87 5.98 10.52 13.94
CA ASN A 87 5.65 9.21 13.37
C ASN A 87 4.14 9.01 13.41
N ARG A 88 3.56 8.50 12.32
CA ARG A 88 2.11 8.31 12.19
C ARG A 88 1.78 6.96 11.58
N VAL A 89 0.64 6.41 11.98
CA VAL A 89 0.03 5.26 11.34
C VAL A 89 -1.11 5.78 10.46
N LEU A 90 -1.09 5.42 9.17
CA LEU A 90 -2.20 5.72 8.27
C LEU A 90 -3.47 5.01 8.74
N ASN A 91 -4.60 5.70 8.65
CA ASN A 91 -5.91 5.18 9.09
C ASN A 91 -6.87 4.89 7.91
N LEU A 92 -6.38 5.07 6.68
CA LEU A 92 -7.14 4.96 5.45
C LEU A 92 -6.26 4.37 4.36
N THR A 93 -6.83 3.44 3.58
CA THR A 93 -6.21 2.95 2.35
C THR A 93 -6.57 3.86 1.19
N ILE A 94 -5.57 4.39 0.48
CA ILE A 94 -5.75 5.33 -0.63
C ILE A 94 -4.88 4.91 -1.81
N LEU A 95 -5.45 4.90 -3.01
CA LEU A 95 -4.68 4.81 -4.26
C LEU A 95 -4.56 6.21 -4.87
N ALA A 96 -3.41 6.85 -4.68
CA ALA A 96 -3.13 8.16 -5.26
C ALA A 96 -2.77 8.00 -6.73
N PRO A 97 -3.43 8.72 -7.65
CA PRO A 97 -3.16 8.61 -9.09
C PRO A 97 -1.73 9.05 -9.42
N ALA A 98 -1.25 8.64 -10.60
CA ALA A 98 -0.03 9.17 -11.19
C ALA A 98 -0.13 10.68 -11.44
N LYS A 99 1.03 11.33 -11.58
CA LYS A 99 1.09 12.74 -11.98
C LYS A 99 0.39 12.93 -13.34
N SER A 100 -0.38 14.02 -13.46
CA SER A 100 -0.98 14.47 -14.72
C SER A 100 -0.06 15.43 -15.48
#